data_AF-A0AAE8FPK3-F1
#
_entry.id   AF-A0AAE8FPK3-F1
#
_cell.length_a   1.000
_cell.length_b   1.000
_cell.length_c   1.000
_cell.angle_alpha   90.00
_cell.angle_beta   90.00
_cell.angle_gamma   90.00
#
_symmetry.space_group_name_H-M   'P 1'
#
loop_
_entity.id
_entity.type
_entity.pdbx_description
1 polymer ?
#
loop_
_entity_poly.entity_id
_entity_poly.type
_entity_poly.pdbx_seq_one_letter_code
_entity_poly.pdbx_strand_id
1 'polypeptide(L)' 'MKYEKVILDTDICIKIGNYEKVKFLEILIPKIVKKAYMHKYVYENELLTPKNAKVQIDNLIKCGTIEILDEDKL' A
#
# COMPACT_ATOMS: atom_id res chain seq x y z
N MET A 1 -2.13 -3.31 -19.28
CA MET A 1 -2.64 -1.95 -19.03
C MET A 1 -2.52 -1.68 -17.53
N LYS A 2 -1.94 -0.54 -17.12
CA LYS A 2 -1.86 -0.13 -15.70
C LYS A 2 -2.80 1.05 -15.47
N TYR A 3 -3.38 1.15 -14.28
CA TYR A 3 -4.05 2.37 -13.83
C TYR A 3 -2.99 3.47 -13.64
N GLU A 4 -3.30 4.71 -14.04
CA GLU A 4 -2.37 5.83 -13.85
C GLU A 4 -2.20 6.15 -12.36
N LYS A 5 -3.32 6.24 -11.63
CA LYS A 5 -3.38 6.59 -10.22
C LYS A 5 -4.49 5.79 -9.53
N VAL A 6 -4.23 5.30 -8.31
CA VAL A 6 -5.25 4.65 -7.46
C VAL A 6 -5.08 5.07 -6.00
N ILE A 7 -6.16 5.03 -5.25
CA ILE A 7 -6.12 5.06 -3.78
C ILE A 7 -6.16 3.61 -3.30
N LEU A 8 -5.25 3.25 -2.40
CA LEU A 8 -5.22 1.94 -1.77
C LEU A 8 -6.12 1.91 -0.55
N ASP A 9 -7.07 1.01 -0.59
CA ASP A 9 -7.93 0.65 0.52
C ASP A 9 -7.17 -0.20 1.55
N THR A 10 -7.39 0.05 2.85
CA THR A 10 -6.74 -0.67 3.94
C THR A 10 -7.05 -2.16 3.88
N ASP A 11 -8.31 -2.47 3.59
CA ASP A 11 -8.90 -3.80 3.72
C ASP A 11 -8.29 -4.76 2.69
N ILE A 12 -8.08 -4.29 1.45
CA ILE A 12 -7.35 -5.06 0.44
C ILE A 12 -5.89 -5.27 0.82
N CYS A 13 -5.22 -4.26 1.39
CA CYS A 13 -3.85 -4.37 1.86
C CYS A 13 -3.70 -5.44 2.94
N ILE A 14 -4.63 -5.48 3.89
CA ILE A 14 -4.66 -6.50 4.96
C ILE A 14 -4.91 -7.88 4.37
N LYS A 15 -5.96 -8.05 3.57
CA LYS A 15 -6.40 -9.36 3.04
C LYS A 15 -5.30 -10.08 2.26
N ILE A 16 -4.62 -9.38 1.34
CA ILE A 16 -3.59 -10.00 0.49
C ILE A 16 -2.18 -9.88 1.10
N GLY A 17 -1.93 -8.82 1.87
CA GLY A 17 -0.65 -8.60 2.55
C GLY A 17 -0.42 -9.51 3.74
N ASN A 18 -1.45 -10.18 4.27
CA ASN A 18 -1.28 -11.14 5.36
C ASN A 18 -0.52 -12.41 4.97
N TYR A 19 -0.50 -12.76 3.69
CA TYR A 19 0.09 -14.02 3.28
C TYR A 19 1.63 -13.97 3.34
N GLU A 20 2.24 -14.71 4.26
CA GLU A 20 3.67 -14.56 4.56
C GLU A 20 4.58 -15.16 3.47
N LYS A 21 4.15 -16.26 2.85
CA LYS A 21 4.94 -17.02 1.86
C LYS A 21 5.10 -16.27 0.52
N VAL A 22 4.20 -15.35 0.20
CA VAL A 22 4.22 -14.59 -1.06
C VAL A 22 3.93 -13.13 -0.76
N LYS A 23 4.83 -12.22 -1.18
CA LYS A 23 4.68 -10.77 -1.00
C LYS A 23 3.71 -10.20 -2.04
N PHE A 24 2.41 -10.52 -1.90
CA PHE A 24 1.40 -10.17 -2.89
C PHE A 24 1.31 -8.68 -3.17
N LEU A 25 1.44 -7.81 -2.16
CA LEU A 25 1.38 -6.36 -2.38
C LEU A 25 2.55 -5.89 -3.25
N GLU A 26 3.76 -6.34 -2.91
CA GLU A 26 4.98 -6.02 -3.68
C GLU A 26 4.93 -6.56 -5.11
N ILE A 27 4.20 -7.66 -5.35
CA ILE A 27 4.04 -8.23 -6.70
C ILE A 27 2.93 -7.52 -7.48
N LEU A 28 1.77 -7.29 -6.86
CA LEU A 28 0.56 -6.87 -7.55
C LEU A 28 0.54 -5.35 -7.79
N ILE A 29 0.82 -4.55 -6.76
CA ILE A 29 0.68 -3.09 -6.85
C ILE A 29 1.54 -2.52 -8.00
N PRO A 30 2.84 -2.83 -8.13
CA PRO A 30 3.64 -2.31 -9.24
C PRO A 30 3.18 -2.82 -10.61
N LYS A 31 2.47 -3.95 -10.69
CA LYS A 31 1.97 -4.51 -11.95
C LYS A 31 0.67 -3.86 -12.41
N ILE A 32 -0.16 -3.38 -11.49
CA ILE A 32 -1.50 -2.86 -11.81
C ILE A 32 -1.57 -1.34 -11.85
N VAL A 33 -0.65 -0.62 -11.19
CA VAL A 33 -0.70 0.85 -11.10
C VAL A 33 0.67 1.49 -11.32
N LYS A 34 0.68 2.71 -11.87
CA LYS A 34 1.90 3.54 -11.94
C LYS A 34 2.19 4.27 -10.63
N LYS A 35 1.17 4.87 -10.00
CA LYS A 35 1.25 5.51 -8.69
C LYS A 35 0.06 5.17 -7.79
N ALA A 36 0.33 4.70 -6.59
CA ALA A 36 -0.68 4.47 -5.56
C ALA A 36 -0.59 5.53 -4.46
N TYR A 37 -1.74 5.84 -3.88
CA TYR A 37 -1.85 6.75 -2.74
C TYR A 37 -2.48 6.03 -1.56
N MET A 38 -2.04 6.36 -0.35
CA MET A 38 -2.63 5.86 0.88
C MET A 38 -2.79 7.03 1.85
N HIS A 39 -3.94 7.14 2.49
CA HIS A 39 -4.16 8.18 3.47
C HIS A 39 -3.21 7.98 4.68
N LYS A 40 -2.65 9.05 5.22
CA LYS A 40 -1.75 8.99 6.38
C LYS A 40 -2.40 8.32 7.58
N TYR A 41 -3.66 8.64 7.86
CA TYR A 41 -4.42 7.99 8.93
C TYR A 41 -4.47 6.46 8.78
N VAL A 42 -4.73 5.96 7.56
CA VAL A 42 -4.74 4.53 7.26
C VAL A 42 -3.37 3.91 7.53
N TYR A 43 -2.30 4.53 7.02
CA TYR A 43 -0.95 4.02 7.18
C TYR A 43 -0.49 4.00 8.64
N GLU A 44 -0.86 5.01 9.43
CA GLU A 44 -0.42 5.18 10.82
C GLU A 44 -1.30 4.45 11.84
N ASN A 45 -2.60 4.29 11.58
CA ASN A 45 -3.56 3.82 12.60
C ASN A 45 -4.29 2.53 12.23
N GLU A 46 -4.49 2.23 10.95
CA GLU A 46 -5.29 1.06 10.54
C GLU A 46 -4.42 -0.11 10.06
N LEU A 47 -3.37 0.17 9.28
CA LEU A 47 -2.47 -0.85 8.75
C LEU A 47 -1.37 -1.24 9.75
N LEU A 48 -1.75 -1.52 11.00
CA LEU A 48 -0.83 -1.93 12.06
C LEU A 48 -0.63 -3.46 12.08
N THR A 49 -1.64 -4.19 11.63
CA THR A 49 -1.63 -5.65 11.55
C THR A 49 -2.29 -6.11 10.26
N PRO A 50 -1.78 -7.16 9.62
CA PRO A 50 -0.62 -7.96 9.99
C PRO A 50 0.72 -7.28 9.66
N LYS A 51 1.76 -7.55 10.45
CA LYS A 51 3.10 -6.96 10.26
C LYS A 51 3.65 -7.16 8.84
N ASN A 52 3.36 -8.33 8.24
CA ASN A 52 3.78 -8.64 6.88
C ASN A 52 3.15 -7.70 5.82
N ALA A 53 1.91 -7.25 6.02
CA ALA A 53 1.28 -6.28 5.13
C ALA A 53 1.96 -4.91 5.27
N LYS A 54 2.20 -4.47 6.51
CA LYS A 54 2.89 -3.21 6.80
C LYS A 54 4.29 -3.16 6.18
N VAL A 55 5.10 -4.21 6.36
CA VAL A 55 6.44 -4.29 5.77
C VAL A 55 6.41 -4.17 4.23
N GLN A 56 5.45 -4.83 3.58
CA GLN A 56 5.30 -4.73 2.13
C GLN A 56 4.93 -3.31 1.67
N ILE A 57 4.03 -2.63 2.41
CA ILE A 57 3.67 -1.24 2.13
C ILE A 57 4.87 -0.32 2.37
N ASP A 58 5.64 -0.51 3.44
CA ASP A 58 6.86 0.28 3.70
C ASP A 58 7.87 0.13 2.55
N ASN A 59 8.03 -1.07 2.01
CA ASN A 59 8.90 -1.32 0.85
C ASN A 59 8.39 -0.60 -0.40
N LEU A 60 7.08 -0.64 -0.67
CA LEU A 60 6.47 0.04 -1.81
C LEU A 60 6.52 1.57 -1.69
N ILE A 61 6.49 2.11 -0.47
CA ILE A 61 6.74 3.54 -0.21
C ILE A 61 8.20 3.89 -0.50
N LYS A 62 9.16 3.10 0.01
CA LYS A 62 10.59 3.30 -0.26
C LYS A 62 10.91 3.27 -1.75
N CYS A 63 10.23 2.41 -2.51
CA CYS A 63 10.36 2.33 -3.96
C CYS A 63 9.56 3.40 -4.73
N GLY A 64 8.89 4.33 -4.05
CA GLY A 64 8.12 5.42 -4.65
C GLY A 64 6.81 5.01 -5.35
N THR A 65 6.44 3.73 -5.27
CA THR A 65 5.20 3.19 -5.87
C THR A 65 3.97 3.66 -5.09
N ILE A 66 4.08 3.70 -3.76
CA ILE A 66 3.04 4.26 -2.87
C ILE A 66 3.51 5.61 -2.35
N GLU A 67 2.59 6.56 -2.27
CA GLU A 67 2.77 7.84 -1.61
C GLU A 67 1.74 8.02 -0.51
N ILE A 68 2.20 8.49 0.64
CA ILE A 68 1.32 8.82 1.76
C ILE A 68 0.80 10.23 1.57
N LEU A 69 -0.52 10.36 1.52
CA LEU A 69 -1.19 11.65 1.45
C LEU A 69 -1.60 12.10 2.85
N ASP A 70 -1.29 13.35 3.14
CA ASP A 70 -1.65 14.05 4.38
C ASP A 70 -2.68 15.11 3.97
N GLU A 71 -3.94 14.93 4.34
CA GLU A 71 -5.04 15.84 3.95
C GLU A 71 -4.80 17.28 4.41
N ASP A 72 -4.12 17.45 5.54
CA ASP A 72 -3.74 18.74 6.10
C ASP A 72 -2.65 19.48 5.29
N LYS A 73 -2.06 18.83 4.28
CA LYS A 73 -0.97 19.38 3.43
C LYS A 73 -1.37 19.51 1.96
N LEU A 74 -2.65 19.29 1.64
CA LEU A 74 -3.23 19.49 0.31
C LEU A 74 -3.81 20.90 0.18
#